data_AF-A0A0M8PHQ2-F1
#
_entry.id   AF-A0A0M8PHQ2-F1
#
_cell.length_a   1.000
_cell.length_b   1.000
_cell.length_c   1.000
_cell.angle_alpha   90.00
_cell.angle_beta   90.00
_cell.angle_gamma   90.00
#
_symmetry.space_group_name_H-M   'P 1'
#
loop_
_entity.id
_entity.type
_entity.pdbx_description
1 polymer ?
#
loop_
_entity_poly.entity_id
_entity_poly.type
_entity_poly.pdbx_seq_one_letter_code
_entity_poly.pdbx_strand_id
1 'polypeptide(L)'
;MESTSETMPDTSKAEHLCVLVHGLWGNPSHLDYVASALRDRYGSDGLYILCSKANSGNYTYDGIELCGERIMHEVEETLESLAEKGQKITKISVIGYSLGGLIARYAIGLLNARGWLDKLEPMNFTTFATPHVGVRAPLKGYRNKIFNVLGPKTISASGRQMWLVDSFRDTGRPLLGVLADPESIFMTGLKKFQQRSVYANIVNDRSVLYYTSGLSKVDPFRDLEDVNINYVQGYEDVIIDPDLHVLPPVQRGPETAAGRFWKKLKSVTHSIPLSLLIIVLAPLASVLFLINAGIQTCRSSKRIRMHDVGENGERFGRYRVPVLIQDVQHVVEQAFENVTAIQEPAYLSNSDTEASDVAPEKSIRSSLSKSARNDPDGGSASARRLSTTEGSTHYPKLALTHEQFGIIDSLNAVGIRKYPVHIQKHHHSHAVIIVRAEKDGFREGKIVMKHWLDNEFAL
;
A
#
# COMPACT_ATOMS: atom_id res chain seq x y z
N MET A 1 -42.94 3.62 -18.47
CA MET A 1 -42.36 2.67 -17.52
C MET A 1 -41.63 3.47 -16.47
N GLU A 2 -42.03 3.25 -15.23
CA GLU A 2 -41.76 4.09 -14.06
C GLU A 2 -40.27 4.29 -13.78
N SER A 3 -39.95 5.53 -13.41
CA SER A 3 -38.74 5.92 -12.72
C SER A 3 -38.73 5.24 -11.35
N THR A 4 -37.97 4.15 -11.19
CA THR A 4 -37.64 3.58 -9.89
C THR A 4 -36.78 4.59 -9.13
N SER A 5 -37.41 5.39 -8.27
CA SER A 5 -36.71 6.06 -7.18
C SER A 5 -36.21 4.98 -6.23
N GLU A 6 -34.93 4.61 -6.32
CA GLU A 6 -34.28 3.81 -5.28
C GLU A 6 -34.40 4.59 -3.96
N THR A 7 -35.29 4.12 -3.10
CA THR A 7 -35.38 4.56 -1.72
C THR A 7 -34.06 4.23 -1.05
N MET A 8 -33.29 5.27 -0.68
CA MET A 8 -32.07 5.10 0.10
C MET A 8 -32.41 4.28 1.36
N PRO A 9 -31.64 3.22 1.65
CA PRO A 9 -31.95 2.36 2.79
C PRO A 9 -31.95 3.18 4.08
N ASP A 10 -32.91 2.93 4.96
CA ASP A 10 -32.99 3.58 6.26
C ASP A 10 -31.79 3.14 7.12
N THR A 11 -30.91 4.09 7.42
CA THR A 11 -29.71 3.87 8.26
C THR A 11 -29.85 4.49 9.64
N SER A 12 -31.05 4.90 10.06
CA SER A 12 -31.28 5.65 11.30
C SER A 12 -30.78 4.97 12.58
N LYS A 13 -30.60 3.65 12.55
CA LYS A 13 -30.09 2.84 13.67
C LYS A 13 -28.59 2.55 13.62
N ALA A 14 -27.90 2.87 12.53
CA ALA A 14 -26.48 2.53 12.41
C ALA A 14 -25.63 3.29 13.43
N GLU A 15 -24.81 2.58 14.17
CA GLU A 15 -23.90 3.14 15.19
C GLU A 15 -22.43 3.17 14.73
N HIS A 16 -22.14 2.57 13.56
CA HIS A 16 -20.79 2.44 13.04
C HIS A 16 -20.66 3.12 11.67
N LEU A 17 -19.80 4.13 11.59
CA LEU A 17 -19.43 4.79 10.33
C LEU A 17 -18.30 4.03 9.61
N CYS A 18 -18.58 3.53 8.40
CA CYS A 18 -17.56 2.96 7.51
C CYS A 18 -17.23 3.94 6.38
N VAL A 19 -16.02 4.47 6.37
CA VAL A 19 -15.53 5.43 5.37
C VAL A 19 -14.79 4.68 4.26
N LEU A 20 -15.27 4.79 3.02
CA LEU A 20 -14.65 4.19 1.85
C LEU A 20 -13.93 5.25 1.01
N VAL A 21 -12.63 5.08 0.78
CA VAL A 21 -11.76 6.06 0.09
C VAL A 21 -11.20 5.48 -1.20
N HIS A 22 -11.60 6.05 -2.34
CA HIS A 22 -11.21 5.57 -3.67
C HIS A 22 -9.79 6.00 -4.08
N GLY A 23 -9.26 5.34 -5.11
CA GLY A 23 -7.92 5.57 -5.66
C GLY A 23 -7.81 6.72 -6.68
N LEU A 24 -6.63 6.85 -7.27
CA LEU A 24 -6.29 7.83 -8.32
C LEU A 24 -7.26 7.75 -9.51
N TRP A 25 -7.71 8.90 -10.00
CA TRP A 25 -8.74 9.03 -11.05
C TRP A 25 -10.07 8.34 -10.74
N GLY A 26 -10.26 7.93 -9.48
CA GLY A 26 -11.44 7.22 -9.03
C GLY A 26 -12.61 8.14 -8.73
N ASN A 27 -13.72 7.52 -8.38
CA ASN A 27 -14.90 8.16 -7.85
C ASN A 27 -15.61 7.13 -6.93
N PRO A 28 -16.66 7.50 -6.18
CA PRO A 28 -17.37 6.59 -5.28
C PRO A 28 -17.77 5.26 -5.92
N SER A 29 -18.17 5.26 -7.20
CA SER A 29 -18.69 4.06 -7.88
C SER A 29 -17.67 2.94 -8.03
N HIS A 30 -16.37 3.27 -7.95
CA HIS A 30 -15.32 2.26 -7.96
C HIS A 30 -15.42 1.32 -6.76
N LEU A 31 -16.07 1.74 -5.66
CA LEU A 31 -16.23 0.95 -4.44
C LEU A 31 -17.68 0.46 -4.26
N ASP A 32 -18.53 0.53 -5.30
CA ASP A 32 -19.93 0.11 -5.21
C ASP A 32 -20.07 -1.34 -4.76
N TYR A 33 -19.24 -2.24 -5.29
CA TYR A 33 -19.26 -3.64 -4.87
C TYR A 33 -18.84 -3.80 -3.40
N VAL A 34 -17.83 -3.05 -2.95
CA VAL A 34 -17.37 -3.09 -1.55
C VAL A 34 -18.49 -2.61 -0.62
N ALA A 35 -19.14 -1.50 -0.97
CA ALA A 35 -20.28 -0.96 -0.24
C ALA A 35 -21.47 -1.92 -0.23
N SER A 36 -21.76 -2.56 -1.35
CA SER A 36 -22.84 -3.54 -1.48
C SER A 36 -22.56 -4.78 -0.64
N ALA A 37 -21.34 -5.33 -0.69
CA ALA A 37 -20.95 -6.48 0.11
C ALA A 37 -21.01 -6.21 1.63
N LEU A 38 -20.67 -5.00 2.07
CA LEU A 38 -20.84 -4.56 3.46
C LEU A 38 -22.33 -4.49 3.86
N ARG A 39 -23.18 -3.91 3.00
CA ARG A 39 -24.64 -3.82 3.23
C ARG A 39 -25.27 -5.20 3.28
N ASP A 40 -24.88 -6.10 2.38
CA ASP A 40 -25.40 -7.47 2.33
C ASP A 40 -25.04 -8.25 3.60
N ARG A 41 -23.86 -8.01 4.18
CA ARG A 41 -23.38 -8.72 5.38
C ARG A 41 -23.94 -8.19 6.68
N TYR A 42 -24.09 -6.86 6.82
CA TYR A 42 -24.40 -6.21 8.10
C TYR A 42 -25.73 -5.44 8.11
N GLY A 43 -26.41 -5.36 6.97
CA GLY A 43 -27.64 -4.57 6.81
C GLY A 43 -27.41 -3.06 6.91
N SER A 44 -28.47 -2.29 6.68
CA SER A 44 -28.46 -0.83 6.84
C SER A 44 -28.52 -0.38 8.30
N ASP A 45 -28.95 -1.26 9.21
CA ASP A 45 -29.06 -1.00 10.65
C ASP A 45 -27.70 -1.08 11.37
N GLY A 46 -26.69 -1.76 10.78
CA GLY A 46 -25.38 -1.94 11.41
C GLY A 46 -24.33 -0.90 11.00
N LEU A 47 -24.37 -0.44 9.74
CA LEU A 47 -23.33 0.40 9.14
C LEU A 47 -23.90 1.62 8.42
N TYR A 48 -23.37 2.79 8.74
CA TYR A 48 -23.48 3.96 7.89
C TYR A 48 -22.26 4.00 6.96
N ILE A 49 -22.47 3.82 5.66
CA ILE A 49 -21.37 3.78 4.69
C ILE A 49 -21.21 5.14 4.03
N LEU A 50 -20.07 5.79 4.27
CA LEU A 50 -19.65 7.01 3.60
C LEU A 50 -18.69 6.67 2.45
N CYS A 51 -19.21 6.59 1.23
CA CYS A 51 -18.37 6.51 0.03
C CYS A 51 -17.88 7.92 -0.33
N SER A 52 -16.61 8.21 -0.05
CA SER A 52 -16.08 9.57 -0.24
C SER A 52 -16.15 10.01 -1.69
N LYS A 53 -16.71 11.20 -1.91
CA LYS A 53 -16.80 11.86 -3.23
C LYS A 53 -15.81 13.02 -3.39
N ALA A 54 -15.25 13.53 -2.29
CA ALA A 54 -14.52 14.79 -2.27
C ALA A 54 -13.28 14.83 -3.17
N ASN A 55 -12.72 13.66 -3.51
CA ASN A 55 -11.51 13.55 -4.33
C ASN A 55 -11.77 12.98 -5.73
N SER A 56 -13.02 12.97 -6.22
CA SER A 56 -13.38 12.34 -7.49
C SER A 56 -12.60 12.87 -8.70
N GLY A 57 -12.22 11.98 -9.61
CA GLY A 57 -11.53 12.27 -10.86
C GLY A 57 -10.19 12.98 -10.65
N ASN A 58 -10.03 14.14 -11.28
CA ASN A 58 -8.77 14.88 -11.30
C ASN A 58 -8.44 15.59 -9.97
N TYR A 59 -9.34 15.58 -8.99
CA TYR A 59 -9.06 16.13 -7.65
C TYR A 59 -8.03 15.28 -6.91
N THR A 60 -7.89 13.99 -7.28
CA THR A 60 -6.80 13.12 -6.81
C THR A 60 -5.40 13.58 -7.23
N TYR A 61 -5.24 14.57 -8.12
CA TYR A 61 -3.92 15.16 -8.46
C TYR A 61 -3.41 16.12 -7.37
N ASP A 62 -4.25 16.48 -6.40
CA ASP A 62 -3.98 17.55 -5.44
C ASP A 62 -3.05 17.13 -4.30
N GLY A 63 -2.62 15.86 -4.28
CA GLY A 63 -1.76 15.31 -3.24
C GLY A 63 -2.53 14.64 -2.12
N ILE A 64 -1.87 13.71 -1.44
CA ILE A 64 -2.37 12.93 -0.32
C ILE A 64 -2.80 13.82 0.85
N GLU A 65 -2.01 14.86 1.16
CA GLU A 65 -2.32 15.82 2.23
C GLU A 65 -3.67 16.49 1.99
N LEU A 66 -3.81 17.22 0.87
CA LEU A 66 -5.03 17.98 0.59
C LEU A 66 -6.23 17.03 0.41
N CYS A 67 -6.03 15.91 -0.27
CA CYS A 67 -7.07 14.90 -0.37
C CYS A 67 -7.49 14.38 1.00
N GLY A 68 -6.55 14.19 1.94
CA GLY A 68 -6.82 13.72 3.30
C GLY A 68 -7.55 14.76 4.15
N GLU A 69 -7.24 16.05 3.99
CA GLU A 69 -7.98 17.15 4.60
C GLU A 69 -9.43 17.21 4.12
N ARG A 70 -9.67 16.92 2.83
CA ARG A 70 -11.02 16.77 2.29
C ARG A 70 -11.77 15.57 2.85
N ILE A 71 -11.11 14.40 2.99
CA ILE A 71 -11.73 13.23 3.63
C ILE A 71 -12.10 13.55 5.08
N MET A 72 -11.17 14.16 5.82
CA MET A 72 -11.42 14.56 7.21
C MET A 72 -12.65 15.46 7.32
N HIS A 73 -12.76 16.45 6.43
CA HIS A 73 -13.90 17.34 6.39
C HIS A 73 -15.22 16.62 6.06
N GLU A 74 -15.22 15.74 5.07
CA GLU A 74 -16.40 14.95 4.68
C GLU A 74 -16.86 14.03 5.83
N VAL A 75 -15.93 13.48 6.61
CA VAL A 75 -16.22 12.68 7.80
C VAL A 75 -16.83 13.53 8.91
N GLU A 76 -16.28 14.72 9.21
CA GLU A 76 -16.85 15.63 10.22
C GLU A 76 -18.27 16.08 9.84
N GLU A 77 -18.48 16.54 8.60
CA GLU A 77 -19.81 16.96 8.11
C GLU A 77 -20.82 15.80 8.21
N THR A 78 -20.37 14.57 7.93
CA THR A 78 -21.22 13.38 8.05
C THR A 78 -21.59 13.11 9.51
N LEU A 79 -20.61 13.11 10.42
CA LEU A 79 -20.85 12.86 11.85
C LEU A 79 -21.77 13.93 12.46
N GLU A 80 -21.56 15.20 12.12
CA GLU A 80 -22.40 16.32 12.54
C GLU A 80 -23.83 16.18 12.01
N SER A 81 -24.01 15.91 10.71
CA SER A 81 -25.32 15.72 10.11
C SER A 81 -26.10 14.52 10.70
N LEU A 82 -25.41 13.45 11.07
CA LEU A 82 -26.02 12.29 11.73
C LEU A 82 -26.44 12.63 13.17
N ALA A 83 -25.59 13.35 13.91
CA ALA A 83 -25.91 13.81 15.25
C ALA A 83 -27.14 14.75 15.28
N GLU A 84 -27.25 15.67 14.31
CA GLU A 84 -28.42 16.56 14.15
C GLU A 84 -29.73 15.77 13.90
N LYS A 85 -29.64 14.62 13.24
CA LYS A 85 -30.76 13.69 13.04
C LYS A 85 -31.04 12.80 14.25
N GLY A 86 -30.30 12.97 15.34
CA GLY A 86 -30.42 12.15 16.55
C GLY A 86 -29.77 10.77 16.45
N GLN A 87 -29.01 10.51 15.37
CA GLN A 87 -28.29 9.25 15.18
C GLN A 87 -26.91 9.31 15.84
N LYS A 88 -26.64 8.39 16.77
CA LYS A 88 -25.40 8.37 17.54
C LYS A 88 -24.40 7.37 16.93
N ILE A 89 -23.37 7.89 16.27
CA ILE A 89 -22.23 7.08 15.84
C ILE A 89 -21.23 6.91 16.98
N THR A 90 -20.83 5.67 17.25
CA THR A 90 -19.89 5.29 18.31
C THR A 90 -18.64 4.61 17.77
N LYS A 91 -18.70 4.04 16.56
CA LYS A 91 -17.59 3.29 15.94
C LYS A 91 -17.19 3.89 14.59
N ILE A 92 -15.93 3.70 14.22
CA ILE A 92 -15.41 4.12 12.91
C ILE A 92 -14.51 3.06 12.27
N SER A 93 -14.71 2.83 10.97
CA SER A 93 -13.81 2.08 10.10
C SER A 93 -13.41 2.91 8.90
N VAL A 94 -12.18 2.74 8.43
CA VAL A 94 -11.65 3.47 7.26
C VAL A 94 -11.02 2.48 6.29
N ILE A 95 -11.60 2.36 5.11
CA ILE A 95 -11.20 1.41 4.07
C ILE A 95 -10.67 2.17 2.86
N GLY A 96 -9.45 1.86 2.45
CA GLY A 96 -8.78 2.55 1.35
C GLY A 96 -8.46 1.64 0.18
N TYR A 97 -8.62 2.14 -1.04
CA TYR A 97 -8.19 1.43 -2.25
C TYR A 97 -7.12 2.23 -2.99
N SER A 98 -6.00 1.59 -3.34
CA SER A 98 -4.92 2.22 -4.11
C SER A 98 -4.43 3.50 -3.42
N LEU A 99 -4.32 4.63 -4.13
CA LEU A 99 -4.02 5.95 -3.54
C LEU A 99 -4.93 6.29 -2.33
N GLY A 100 -6.17 5.81 -2.33
CA GLY A 100 -7.14 6.05 -1.26
C GLY A 100 -6.68 5.55 0.11
N GLY A 101 -5.88 4.48 0.17
CA GLY A 101 -5.30 4.01 1.44
C GLY A 101 -4.21 4.94 1.99
N LEU A 102 -3.48 5.66 1.13
CA LEU A 102 -2.54 6.70 1.57
C LEU A 102 -3.27 7.93 2.07
N ILE A 103 -4.32 8.35 1.36
CA ILE A 103 -5.22 9.43 1.77
C ILE A 103 -5.88 9.12 3.12
N ALA A 104 -6.37 7.88 3.29
CA ALA A 104 -6.95 7.40 4.53
C ALA A 104 -5.97 7.47 5.71
N ARG A 105 -4.70 7.08 5.54
CA ARG A 105 -3.68 7.22 6.58
C ARG A 105 -3.47 8.66 7.02
N TYR A 106 -3.45 9.60 6.06
CA TYR A 106 -3.36 11.02 6.38
C TYR A 106 -4.59 11.49 7.18
N ALA A 107 -5.80 11.15 6.71
CA ALA A 107 -7.05 11.50 7.38
C ALA A 107 -7.16 10.90 8.79
N ILE A 108 -6.70 9.67 9.01
CA ILE A 108 -6.63 9.03 10.33
C ILE A 108 -5.75 9.83 11.30
N GLY A 109 -4.61 10.36 10.85
CA GLY A 109 -3.80 11.23 11.69
C GLY A 109 -4.52 12.51 12.10
N LEU A 110 -5.31 13.10 11.19
CA LEU A 110 -6.14 14.27 11.51
C LEU A 110 -7.28 13.93 12.47
N LEU A 111 -7.96 12.81 12.27
CA LEU A 111 -8.98 12.31 13.20
C LEU A 111 -8.39 12.13 14.60
N ASN A 112 -7.18 11.58 14.68
CA ASN A 112 -6.46 11.41 15.95
C ASN A 112 -6.11 12.75 16.60
N ALA A 113 -5.48 13.66 15.86
CA ALA A 113 -5.06 14.97 16.37
C ALA A 113 -6.25 15.85 16.82
N ARG A 114 -7.44 15.62 16.24
CA ARG A 114 -8.68 16.33 16.61
C ARG A 114 -9.49 15.63 17.71
N GLY A 115 -8.97 14.53 18.26
CA GLY A 115 -9.61 13.78 19.35
C GLY A 115 -10.87 13.00 18.92
N TRP A 116 -11.11 12.82 17.61
CA TRP A 116 -12.24 12.01 17.14
C TRP A 116 -12.05 10.53 17.48
N LEU A 117 -10.82 10.01 17.38
CA LEU A 117 -10.52 8.62 17.72
C LEU A 117 -10.53 8.34 19.24
N ASP A 118 -10.75 9.35 20.08
CA ASP A 118 -11.02 9.18 21.51
C ASP A 118 -12.52 9.15 21.81
N LYS A 119 -13.35 9.70 20.91
CA LYS A 119 -14.81 9.72 20.99
C LYS A 119 -15.46 8.54 20.29
N LEU A 120 -14.79 8.03 19.25
CA LEU A 120 -15.21 6.92 18.42
C LEU A 120 -14.27 5.75 18.67
N GLU A 121 -14.82 4.55 18.78
CA GLU A 121 -14.06 3.31 18.84
C GLU A 121 -13.53 2.97 17.43
N PRO A 122 -12.21 3.00 17.20
CA PRO A 122 -11.65 2.74 15.88
C PRO A 122 -11.58 1.23 15.63
N MET A 123 -12.44 0.72 14.75
CA MET A 123 -12.63 -0.72 14.52
C MET A 123 -11.67 -1.26 13.47
N ASN A 124 -11.83 -0.84 12.20
CA ASN A 124 -11.08 -1.42 11.08
C ASN A 124 -10.34 -0.36 10.27
N PHE A 125 -9.06 -0.63 10.01
CA PHE A 125 -8.31 -0.01 8.93
C PHE A 125 -7.90 -1.09 7.93
N THR A 126 -8.49 -1.08 6.74
CA THR A 126 -8.11 -2.03 5.68
C THR A 126 -7.72 -1.29 4.42
N THR A 127 -6.67 -1.75 3.74
CA THR A 127 -6.34 -1.28 2.40
C THR A 127 -6.26 -2.39 1.36
N PHE A 128 -6.64 -2.04 0.14
CA PHE A 128 -6.57 -2.93 -1.04
C PHE A 128 -5.65 -2.31 -2.08
N ALA A 129 -4.58 -3.04 -2.45
CA ALA A 129 -3.60 -2.62 -3.45
C ALA A 129 -3.07 -1.19 -3.24
N THR A 130 -2.85 -0.78 -1.98
CA THR A 130 -2.35 0.56 -1.65
C THR A 130 -0.83 0.61 -1.67
N PRO A 131 -0.20 1.58 -2.35
CA PRO A 131 1.26 1.68 -2.41
C PRO A 131 1.84 2.33 -1.15
N HIS A 132 1.79 1.63 -0.01
CA HIS A 132 2.23 2.14 1.29
C HIS A 132 3.70 2.59 1.31
N VAL A 133 4.54 1.90 0.54
CA VAL A 133 5.99 2.15 0.39
C VAL A 133 6.31 2.97 -0.88
N GLY A 134 5.28 3.61 -1.45
CA GLY A 134 5.35 4.30 -2.72
C GLY A 134 5.29 3.34 -3.92
N VAL A 135 5.59 3.88 -5.11
CA VAL A 135 5.53 3.13 -6.38
C VAL A 135 6.86 3.12 -7.13
N ARG A 136 7.93 3.59 -6.51
CA ARG A 136 9.27 3.53 -7.09
C ARG A 136 9.68 2.06 -7.26
N ALA A 137 9.96 1.67 -8.50
CA ALA A 137 10.38 0.31 -8.82
C ALA A 137 11.91 0.18 -8.73
N PRO A 138 12.46 -0.80 -7.97
CA PRO A 138 13.90 -1.02 -7.80
C PRO A 138 14.54 -1.80 -8.96
N LEU A 139 13.82 -2.04 -10.05
CA LEU A 139 14.21 -2.96 -11.12
C LEU A 139 14.98 -2.26 -12.27
N LYS A 140 16.07 -2.88 -12.75
CA LYS A 140 16.84 -2.45 -13.94
C LYS A 140 15.98 -2.52 -15.22
N GLY A 141 16.11 -1.51 -16.10
CA GLY A 141 15.48 -1.48 -17.43
C GLY A 141 15.07 -0.07 -17.90
N TYR A 142 15.17 0.19 -19.21
CA TYR A 142 14.86 1.51 -19.80
C TYR A 142 13.43 1.99 -19.51
N ARG A 143 12.45 1.07 -19.53
CA ARG A 143 11.04 1.36 -19.21
C ARG A 143 10.85 1.82 -17.76
N ASN A 144 11.54 1.18 -16.81
CA ASN A 144 11.47 1.54 -15.39
C ASN A 144 12.18 2.88 -15.12
N LYS A 145 13.28 3.16 -15.83
CA LYS A 145 13.94 4.47 -15.78
C LYS A 145 13.02 5.58 -16.25
N ILE A 146 12.32 5.39 -17.38
CA ILE A 146 11.31 6.34 -17.86
C ILE A 146 10.19 6.50 -16.83
N PHE A 147 9.66 5.39 -16.30
CA PHE A 147 8.59 5.40 -15.31
C PHE A 147 8.98 6.20 -14.05
N ASN A 148 10.18 5.96 -13.52
CA ASN A 148 10.67 6.65 -12.32
C ASN A 148 10.99 8.14 -12.54
N VAL A 149 11.29 8.55 -13.78
CA VAL A 149 11.60 9.95 -14.11
C VAL A 149 10.36 10.76 -14.51
N LEU A 150 9.48 10.18 -15.33
CA LEU A 150 8.29 10.86 -15.85
C LEU A 150 7.06 10.65 -14.95
N GLY A 151 6.91 9.47 -14.34
CA GLY A 151 5.79 9.13 -13.45
C GLY A 151 5.46 10.22 -12.43
N PRO A 152 6.43 10.68 -11.60
CA PRO A 152 6.19 11.70 -10.59
C PRO A 152 5.63 13.02 -11.15
N LYS A 153 5.94 13.34 -12.42
CA LYS A 153 5.55 14.59 -13.09
C LYS A 153 4.20 14.51 -13.79
N THR A 154 3.67 13.30 -14.02
CA THR A 154 2.45 13.10 -14.84
C THR A 154 1.15 13.23 -14.05
N ILE A 155 1.22 13.11 -12.72
CA ILE A 155 0.05 13.14 -11.83
C ILE A 155 0.22 14.16 -10.68
N SER A 156 0.94 15.25 -10.96
CA SER A 156 1.11 16.42 -10.07
C SER A 156 1.59 16.04 -8.66
N ALA A 157 1.04 16.67 -7.60
CA ALA A 157 1.49 16.50 -6.22
C ALA A 157 1.43 15.03 -5.75
N SER A 158 0.35 14.31 -6.09
CA SER A 158 0.20 12.88 -5.77
C SER A 158 1.31 12.02 -6.38
N GLY A 159 1.78 12.36 -7.58
CA GLY A 159 2.90 11.67 -8.22
C GLY A 159 4.20 11.87 -7.49
N ARG A 160 4.50 13.12 -7.11
CA ARG A 160 5.70 13.43 -6.34
C ARG A 160 5.74 12.68 -5.01
N GLN A 161 4.61 12.64 -4.32
CA GLN A 161 4.47 11.97 -3.02
C GLN A 161 4.56 10.44 -3.15
N MET A 162 3.87 9.81 -4.12
CA MET A 162 3.95 8.36 -4.30
C MET A 162 5.34 7.87 -4.76
N TRP A 163 6.15 8.72 -5.37
CA TRP A 163 7.54 8.39 -5.74
C TRP A 163 8.58 8.80 -4.69
N LEU A 164 8.17 9.40 -3.57
CA LEU A 164 9.05 9.91 -2.53
C LEU A 164 10.07 10.95 -3.05
N VAL A 165 9.62 11.86 -3.91
CA VAL A 165 10.44 12.96 -4.48
C VAL A 165 9.90 14.35 -4.11
N ASP A 166 9.01 14.38 -3.13
CA ASP A 166 8.53 15.58 -2.45
C ASP A 166 9.35 15.88 -1.18
N SER A 167 9.21 17.09 -0.66
CA SER A 167 9.65 17.47 0.68
C SER A 167 8.41 17.99 1.39
N PHE A 168 7.92 17.27 2.39
CA PHE A 168 6.67 17.58 3.06
C PHE A 168 6.88 18.73 4.05
N ARG A 169 6.18 19.86 3.86
CA ARG A 169 6.19 21.04 4.75
C ARG A 169 7.60 21.44 5.24
N ASP A 170 8.57 21.45 4.32
CA ASP A 170 9.98 21.80 4.58
C ASP A 170 10.69 20.95 5.64
N THR A 171 10.14 19.77 5.96
CA THR A 171 10.77 18.80 6.87
C THR A 171 12.04 18.16 6.30
N GLY A 172 12.30 18.36 5.00
CA GLY A 172 13.38 17.68 4.27
C GLY A 172 13.08 16.21 3.96
N ARG A 173 11.92 15.68 4.41
CA ARG A 173 11.52 14.29 4.25
C ARG A 173 10.30 14.16 3.31
N PRO A 174 10.18 13.06 2.56
CA PRO A 174 8.99 12.81 1.74
C PRO A 174 7.77 12.52 2.62
N LEU A 175 6.56 12.89 2.16
CA LEU A 175 5.32 12.73 2.94
C LEU A 175 5.10 11.28 3.41
N LEU A 176 5.38 10.28 2.56
CA LEU A 176 5.18 8.88 2.95
C LEU A 176 6.07 8.44 4.12
N GLY A 177 7.27 9.04 4.20
CA GLY A 177 8.18 8.88 5.33
C GLY A 177 7.60 9.45 6.62
N VAL A 178 7.09 10.68 6.54
CA VAL A 178 6.44 11.36 7.67
C VAL A 178 5.17 10.62 8.13
N LEU A 179 4.36 10.09 7.19
CA LEU A 179 3.19 9.26 7.51
C LEU A 179 3.55 7.94 8.21
N ALA A 180 4.80 7.49 8.11
CA ALA A 180 5.31 6.27 8.73
C ALA A 180 6.24 6.57 9.92
N ASP A 181 6.37 7.84 10.31
CA ASP A 181 7.16 8.19 11.48
C ASP A 181 6.47 7.65 12.75
N PRO A 182 7.12 6.79 13.56
CA PRO A 182 6.51 6.12 14.71
C PRO A 182 5.83 7.06 15.73
N GLU A 183 6.35 8.28 15.85
CA GLU A 183 5.89 9.32 16.79
C GLU A 183 4.87 10.27 16.16
N SER A 184 4.58 10.13 14.87
CA SER A 184 3.61 10.98 14.19
C SER A 184 2.17 10.74 14.66
N ILE A 185 1.34 11.77 14.50
CA ILE A 185 -0.13 11.68 14.67
C ILE A 185 -0.75 10.58 13.80
N PHE A 186 -0.13 10.30 12.65
CA PHE A 186 -0.60 9.31 11.67
C PHE A 186 -0.40 7.89 12.20
N MET A 187 0.80 7.58 12.70
CA MET A 187 1.10 6.26 13.25
C MET A 187 0.42 6.03 14.60
N THR A 188 0.35 7.04 15.46
CA THR A 188 -0.39 6.97 16.72
C THR A 188 -1.89 6.79 16.50
N GLY A 189 -2.49 7.47 15.51
CA GLY A 189 -3.88 7.26 15.12
C GLY A 189 -4.12 5.87 14.55
N LEU A 190 -3.24 5.39 13.68
CA LEU A 190 -3.32 4.05 13.10
C LEU A 190 -3.22 2.94 14.17
N LYS A 191 -2.37 3.13 15.19
CA LYS A 191 -2.23 2.21 16.34
C LYS A 191 -3.53 2.03 17.14
N LYS A 192 -4.47 2.98 17.08
CA LYS A 192 -5.76 2.90 17.80
C LYS A 192 -6.77 1.94 17.16
N PHE A 193 -6.62 1.60 15.87
CA PHE A 193 -7.53 0.67 15.20
C PHE A 193 -7.34 -0.76 15.69
N GLN A 194 -8.43 -1.44 16.04
CA GLN A 194 -8.39 -2.83 16.53
C GLN A 194 -7.91 -3.79 15.46
N GLN A 195 -8.50 -3.68 14.26
CA GLN A 195 -8.15 -4.48 13.10
C GLN A 195 -7.40 -3.61 12.09
N ARG A 196 -6.27 -4.14 11.63
CA ARG A 196 -5.42 -3.50 10.62
C ARG A 196 -4.99 -4.53 9.60
N SER A 197 -5.47 -4.41 8.37
CA SER A 197 -5.16 -5.37 7.32
C SER A 197 -4.82 -4.72 5.99
N VAL A 198 -3.97 -5.38 5.22
CA VAL A 198 -3.64 -5.00 3.84
C VAL A 198 -3.78 -6.19 2.93
N TYR A 199 -4.38 -5.97 1.75
CA TYR A 199 -4.52 -6.97 0.70
C TYR A 199 -3.66 -6.58 -0.50
N ALA A 200 -2.72 -7.44 -0.85
CA ALA A 200 -1.65 -7.14 -1.79
C ALA A 200 -1.64 -8.12 -2.96
N ASN A 201 -1.85 -7.62 -4.18
CA ASN A 201 -1.78 -8.45 -5.37
C ASN A 201 -0.35 -8.95 -5.59
N ILE A 202 -0.19 -10.27 -5.75
CA ILE A 202 1.14 -10.86 -6.03
C ILE A 202 1.48 -10.85 -7.53
N VAL A 203 0.47 -10.74 -8.39
CA VAL A 203 0.63 -10.71 -9.85
C VAL A 203 -0.36 -9.76 -10.51
N ASN A 204 -0.08 -9.42 -11.78
CA ASN A 204 -0.96 -8.66 -12.67
C ASN A 204 -1.34 -7.24 -12.19
N ASP A 205 -0.70 -6.75 -11.13
CA ASP A 205 -0.84 -5.37 -10.67
C ASP A 205 0.33 -4.53 -11.19
N ARG A 206 0.06 -3.81 -12.27
CA ARG A 206 1.05 -2.95 -12.93
C ARG A 206 1.17 -1.57 -12.26
N SER A 207 0.26 -1.25 -11.36
CA SER A 207 0.17 0.05 -10.72
C SER A 207 0.83 0.02 -9.35
N VAL A 208 0.62 -1.07 -8.59
CA VAL A 208 1.10 -1.23 -7.22
C VAL A 208 1.68 -2.63 -7.07
N LEU A 209 3.00 -2.69 -6.90
CA LEU A 209 3.72 -3.95 -6.77
C LEU A 209 3.49 -4.58 -5.40
N TYR A 210 3.64 -5.91 -5.32
CA TYR A 210 3.38 -6.68 -4.11
C TYR A 210 4.11 -6.10 -2.88
N TYR A 211 5.43 -5.90 -2.98
CA TYR A 211 6.24 -5.47 -1.83
C TYR A 211 5.84 -4.09 -1.28
N THR A 212 5.22 -3.22 -2.09
CA THR A 212 4.78 -1.89 -1.65
C THR A 212 3.41 -1.92 -0.97
N SER A 213 2.52 -2.82 -1.38
CA SER A 213 1.19 -3.00 -0.78
C SER A 213 1.17 -3.99 0.36
N GLY A 214 1.97 -5.05 0.26
CA GLY A 214 2.16 -6.09 1.26
C GLY A 214 3.22 -5.77 2.30
N LEU A 215 3.80 -4.56 2.30
CA LEU A 215 4.78 -4.10 3.31
C LEU A 215 5.94 -5.08 3.52
N SER A 216 6.53 -5.55 2.42
CA SER A 216 7.55 -6.59 2.43
C SER A 216 8.89 -6.08 1.92
N LYS A 217 9.98 -6.53 2.57
CA LYS A 217 11.36 -6.26 2.13
C LYS A 217 11.84 -7.22 1.04
N VAL A 218 11.10 -8.29 0.82
CA VAL A 218 11.37 -9.36 -0.14
C VAL A 218 10.14 -9.62 -1.01
N ASP A 219 10.36 -10.21 -2.18
CA ASP A 219 9.26 -10.64 -3.06
C ASP A 219 9.42 -12.14 -3.35
N PRO A 220 8.72 -13.01 -2.59
CA PRO A 220 8.80 -14.46 -2.79
C PRO A 220 8.00 -14.93 -4.01
N PHE A 221 7.20 -14.05 -4.65
CA PHE A 221 6.25 -14.40 -5.70
C PHE A 221 6.74 -14.03 -7.10
N ARG A 222 7.99 -13.61 -7.23
CA ARG A 222 8.58 -13.18 -8.51
C ARG A 222 8.53 -14.29 -9.58
N ASP A 223 8.88 -15.51 -9.19
CA ASP A 223 8.99 -16.67 -10.09
C ASP A 223 8.00 -17.76 -9.65
N LEU A 224 6.71 -17.54 -9.92
CA LEU A 224 5.62 -18.47 -9.49
C LEU A 224 5.78 -19.91 -9.99
N GLU A 225 6.54 -20.13 -11.07
CA GLU A 225 6.79 -21.47 -11.62
C GLU A 225 7.61 -22.35 -10.66
N ASP A 226 8.34 -21.76 -9.71
CA ASP A 226 9.20 -22.48 -8.75
C ASP A 226 8.65 -22.44 -7.31
N VAL A 227 7.48 -21.82 -7.11
CA VAL A 227 6.90 -21.59 -5.78
C VAL A 227 5.71 -22.51 -5.55
N ASN A 228 5.73 -23.23 -4.41
CA ASN A 228 4.58 -23.97 -3.92
C ASN A 228 3.77 -23.06 -2.98
N ILE A 229 2.73 -22.42 -3.51
CA ILE A 229 1.94 -21.41 -2.77
C ILE A 229 1.01 -22.10 -1.77
N ASN A 230 1.00 -21.60 -0.54
CA ASN A 230 0.07 -22.04 0.49
C ASN A 230 -1.21 -21.19 0.44
N TYR A 231 -2.34 -21.77 0.05
CA TYR A 231 -3.62 -21.06 -0.01
C TYR A 231 -4.45 -21.28 1.25
N VAL A 232 -5.19 -20.26 1.67
CA VAL A 232 -6.14 -20.35 2.78
C VAL A 232 -7.31 -21.23 2.37
N GLN A 233 -7.60 -22.25 3.19
CA GLN A 233 -8.71 -23.17 2.94
C GLN A 233 -10.06 -22.42 2.90
N GLY A 234 -10.90 -22.74 1.91
CA GLY A 234 -12.23 -22.14 1.76
C GLY A 234 -12.28 -20.85 0.93
N TYR A 235 -11.14 -20.39 0.42
CA TYR A 235 -11.03 -19.18 -0.42
C TYR A 235 -10.38 -19.45 -1.79
N GLU A 236 -10.49 -20.68 -2.28
CA GLU A 236 -9.89 -21.12 -3.55
C GLU A 236 -8.39 -20.76 -3.64
N ASP A 237 -7.81 -20.80 -4.85
CA ASP A 237 -6.42 -20.42 -5.09
C ASP A 237 -6.25 -18.88 -5.20
N VAL A 238 -6.92 -18.13 -4.33
CA VAL A 238 -6.97 -16.65 -4.36
C VAL A 238 -6.27 -16.02 -3.15
N ILE A 239 -6.53 -16.50 -1.94
CA ILE A 239 -5.94 -15.94 -0.72
C ILE A 239 -4.79 -16.81 -0.27
N ILE A 240 -3.62 -16.20 -0.10
CA ILE A 240 -2.41 -16.87 0.36
C ILE A 240 -2.34 -16.74 1.88
N ASP A 241 -1.93 -17.81 2.55
CA ASP A 241 -1.80 -17.85 4.00
C ASP A 241 -0.82 -16.78 4.50
N PRO A 242 -1.24 -15.85 5.38
CA PRO A 242 -0.44 -14.69 5.80
C PRO A 242 0.75 -15.05 6.69
N ASP A 243 0.73 -16.22 7.34
CA ASP A 243 1.73 -16.66 8.30
C ASP A 243 2.74 -17.61 7.63
N LEU A 244 2.31 -18.37 6.61
CA LEU A 244 3.17 -19.25 5.82
C LEU A 244 2.82 -19.16 4.34
N HIS A 245 3.44 -18.21 3.61
CA HIS A 245 3.13 -17.95 2.19
C HIS A 245 3.50 -19.10 1.23
N VAL A 246 4.63 -19.78 1.50
CA VAL A 246 5.26 -20.74 0.58
C VAL A 246 5.56 -22.03 1.33
N LEU A 247 5.09 -23.14 0.77
CA LEU A 247 5.35 -24.49 1.24
C LEU A 247 6.66 -25.04 0.65
N PRO A 248 7.22 -26.13 1.21
CA PRO A 248 8.37 -26.81 0.61
C PRO A 248 8.15 -27.12 -0.87
N PRO A 249 9.21 -27.05 -1.71
CA PRO A 249 9.09 -27.28 -3.14
C PRO A 249 8.50 -28.67 -3.43
N VAL A 250 7.45 -28.73 -4.24
CA VAL A 250 6.98 -30.01 -4.79
C VAL A 250 7.96 -30.41 -5.88
N GLN A 251 8.47 -31.65 -5.85
CA GLN A 251 9.27 -32.19 -6.96
C GLN A 251 8.40 -32.22 -8.23
N ARG A 252 8.54 -31.20 -9.07
CA ARG A 252 7.94 -31.17 -10.41
C ARG A 252 8.88 -31.94 -11.35
N GLY A 253 8.31 -32.87 -12.11
CA GLY A 253 9.07 -33.57 -13.16
C GLY A 253 9.61 -32.59 -14.20
N PRO A 254 10.71 -32.92 -14.91
CA PRO A 254 11.35 -31.98 -15.82
C PRO A 254 10.38 -31.53 -16.93
N GLU A 255 10.12 -30.22 -17.00
CA GLU A 255 9.36 -29.67 -18.12
C GLU A 255 10.14 -29.86 -19.44
N THR A 256 9.48 -30.46 -20.43
CA THR A 256 10.11 -30.72 -21.73
C THR A 256 10.41 -29.41 -22.45
N ALA A 257 11.60 -29.31 -23.06
CA ALA A 257 12.03 -28.14 -23.83
C ALA A 257 11.03 -27.76 -24.95
N ALA A 258 10.33 -28.75 -25.50
CA ALA A 258 9.24 -28.56 -26.45
C ALA A 258 8.05 -27.76 -25.85
N GLY A 259 7.65 -28.04 -24.61
CA GLY A 259 6.58 -27.31 -23.93
C GLY A 259 6.90 -25.82 -23.73
N ARG A 260 8.14 -25.50 -23.37
CA ARG A 260 8.63 -24.11 -23.25
C ARG A 260 8.68 -23.39 -24.62
N PHE A 261 9.11 -24.09 -25.67
CA PHE A 261 9.12 -23.55 -27.04
C PHE A 261 7.71 -23.26 -27.56
N TRP A 262 6.75 -24.18 -27.37
CA TRP A 262 5.37 -23.98 -27.82
C TRP A 262 4.62 -22.90 -27.03
N LYS A 263 4.85 -22.77 -25.71
CA LYS A 263 4.35 -21.62 -24.91
C LYS A 263 4.88 -20.28 -25.46
N LYS A 264 6.18 -20.19 -25.74
CA LYS A 264 6.80 -18.99 -26.36
C LYS A 264 6.23 -18.69 -27.74
N LEU A 265 6.08 -19.69 -28.60
CA LEU A 265 5.59 -19.51 -29.97
C LEU A 265 4.13 -19.02 -29.97
N LYS A 266 3.27 -19.59 -29.12
CA LYS A 266 1.85 -19.21 -29.00
C LYS A 266 1.65 -17.81 -28.40
N SER A 267 2.59 -17.35 -27.56
CA SER A 267 2.61 -15.98 -27.03
C SER A 267 2.99 -14.93 -28.08
N VAL A 268 3.78 -15.30 -29.09
CA VAL A 268 4.33 -14.37 -30.10
C VAL A 268 3.38 -14.19 -31.30
N THR A 269 2.59 -15.20 -31.64
CA THR A 269 1.75 -15.22 -32.85
C THR A 269 0.51 -14.30 -32.78
N HIS A 270 -0.06 -14.04 -31.59
CA HIS A 270 -1.23 -13.16 -31.45
C HIS A 270 -0.87 -11.67 -31.27
N SER A 271 0.41 -11.31 -31.12
CA SER A 271 0.84 -9.96 -30.74
C SER A 271 1.30 -9.05 -31.89
N ILE A 272 1.58 -9.58 -33.09
CA ILE A 272 2.30 -8.84 -34.15
C ILE A 272 1.48 -7.68 -34.75
N PRO A 273 0.23 -7.87 -35.23
CA PRO A 273 -0.55 -6.76 -35.81
C PRO A 273 -0.95 -5.69 -34.78
N LEU A 274 -1.21 -6.10 -33.53
CA LEU A 274 -1.50 -5.16 -32.43
C LEU A 274 -0.26 -4.34 -32.03
N SER A 275 0.93 -4.94 -32.07
CA SER A 275 2.17 -4.25 -31.72
C SER A 275 2.50 -3.12 -32.70
N LEU A 276 2.27 -3.32 -34.01
CA LEU A 276 2.45 -2.29 -35.01
C LEU A 276 1.49 -1.11 -34.81
N LEU A 277 0.22 -1.39 -34.47
CA LEU A 277 -0.76 -0.36 -34.13
C LEU A 277 -0.33 0.46 -32.90
N ILE A 278 0.16 -0.22 -31.85
CA ILE A 278 0.68 0.44 -30.64
C ILE A 278 1.89 1.32 -30.97
N ILE A 279 2.81 0.88 -31.84
CA ILE A 279 3.99 1.67 -32.20
C ILE A 279 3.59 2.99 -32.88
N VAL A 280 2.53 3.00 -33.68
CA VAL A 280 2.05 4.22 -34.36
C VAL A 280 1.22 5.12 -33.43
N LEU A 281 0.31 4.53 -32.65
CA LEU A 281 -0.60 5.31 -31.80
C LEU A 281 0.04 5.76 -30.48
N ALA A 282 0.99 5.00 -29.93
CA ALA A 282 1.58 5.31 -28.62
C ALA A 282 2.30 6.66 -28.58
N PRO A 283 3.11 7.07 -29.59
CA PRO A 283 3.71 8.40 -29.60
C PRO A 283 2.65 9.49 -29.55
N LEU A 284 1.62 9.43 -30.40
CA LEU A 284 0.55 10.42 -30.43
C LEU A 284 -0.23 10.47 -29.10
N ALA A 285 -0.65 9.30 -28.61
CA ALA A 285 -1.34 9.17 -27.33
C ALA A 285 -0.48 9.67 -26.16
N SER A 286 0.84 9.43 -26.19
CA SER A 286 1.75 9.89 -25.16
C SER A 286 1.88 11.41 -25.15
N VAL A 287 1.93 12.07 -26.32
CA VAL A 287 1.95 13.53 -26.42
C VAL A 287 0.66 14.11 -25.85
N LEU A 288 -0.50 13.59 -26.26
CA LEU A 288 -1.80 14.03 -25.72
C LEU A 288 -1.90 13.80 -24.21
N PHE A 289 -1.42 12.66 -23.73
CA PHE A 289 -1.37 12.33 -22.30
C PHE A 289 -0.48 13.32 -21.54
N LEU A 290 0.71 13.64 -22.05
CA LEU A 290 1.63 14.59 -21.42
C LEU A 290 1.09 16.02 -21.44
N ILE A 291 0.41 16.44 -22.50
CA ILE A 291 -0.29 17.74 -22.55
C ILE A 291 -1.38 17.78 -21.47
N ASN A 292 -2.23 16.75 -21.41
CA ASN A 292 -3.25 16.67 -20.35
C ASN A 292 -2.61 16.66 -18.96
N ALA A 293 -1.54 15.90 -18.74
CA ALA A 293 -0.81 15.87 -17.48
C ALA A 293 -0.27 17.26 -17.09
N GLY A 294 0.26 18.03 -18.04
CA GLY A 294 0.66 19.42 -17.84
C GLY A 294 -0.51 20.31 -17.43
N ILE A 295 -1.64 20.23 -18.15
CA ILE A 295 -2.86 20.97 -17.83
C ILE A 295 -3.38 20.62 -16.42
N GLN A 296 -3.45 19.33 -16.09
CA GLN A 296 -3.89 18.88 -14.77
C GLN A 296 -2.91 19.30 -13.68
N THR A 297 -1.61 19.35 -13.96
CA THR A 297 -0.61 19.86 -13.01
C THR A 297 -0.86 21.33 -12.72
N CYS A 298 -1.08 22.18 -13.74
CA CYS A 298 -1.41 23.59 -13.53
C CYS A 298 -2.72 23.76 -12.73
N ARG A 299 -3.76 22.97 -13.05
CA ARG A 299 -5.05 23.00 -12.36
C ARG A 299 -4.92 22.56 -10.90
N SER A 300 -4.18 21.49 -10.64
CA SER A 300 -3.88 20.99 -9.30
C SER A 300 -3.11 22.03 -8.49
N SER A 301 -2.02 22.57 -9.02
CA SER A 301 -1.25 23.63 -8.34
C SER A 301 -2.10 24.85 -7.99
N LYS A 302 -3.02 25.25 -8.88
CA LYS A 302 -3.98 26.32 -8.58
C LYS A 302 -4.92 25.93 -7.44
N ARG A 303 -5.48 24.71 -7.44
CA ARG A 303 -6.35 24.23 -6.36
C ARG A 303 -5.62 24.17 -5.02
N ILE A 304 -4.39 23.64 -5.00
CA ILE A 304 -3.55 23.59 -3.80
C ILE A 304 -3.34 25.00 -3.25
N ARG A 305 -2.92 25.95 -4.09
CA ARG A 305 -2.73 27.35 -3.67
C ARG A 305 -4.02 27.98 -3.13
N MET A 306 -5.16 27.70 -3.76
CA MET A 306 -6.46 28.23 -3.33
C MET A 306 -7.04 27.51 -2.10
N HIS A 307 -6.44 26.38 -1.70
CA HIS A 307 -6.84 25.65 -0.50
C HIS A 307 -6.39 26.37 0.77
N ASP A 308 -5.29 27.10 0.69
CA ASP A 308 -4.66 27.79 1.83
C ASP A 308 -5.07 29.26 1.95
N VAL A 309 -5.96 29.77 1.09
CA VAL A 309 -6.30 31.20 1.00
C VAL A 309 -7.81 31.42 1.11
N GLY A 310 -8.20 32.52 1.75
CA GLY A 310 -9.60 32.93 1.89
C GLY A 310 -10.43 31.97 2.74
N GLU A 311 -11.71 31.82 2.41
CA GLU A 311 -12.65 30.95 3.13
C GLU A 311 -12.17 29.48 3.22
N ASN A 312 -11.48 28.98 2.18
CA ASN A 312 -10.89 27.64 2.23
C ASN A 312 -9.75 27.56 3.26
N GLY A 313 -8.91 28.59 3.33
CA GLY A 313 -7.84 28.68 4.33
C GLY A 313 -8.39 28.68 5.75
N GLU A 314 -9.52 29.35 5.99
CA GLU A 314 -10.21 29.31 7.29
C GLU A 314 -10.81 27.92 7.57
N ARG A 315 -11.51 27.35 6.58
CA ARG A 315 -12.22 26.06 6.70
C ARG A 315 -11.28 24.88 6.90
N PHE A 316 -10.17 24.84 6.16
CA PHE A 316 -9.20 23.74 6.17
C PHE A 316 -7.94 24.03 6.98
N GLY A 317 -7.68 25.30 7.34
CA GLY A 317 -6.54 25.68 8.19
C GLY A 317 -6.54 24.97 9.54
N ARG A 318 -7.73 24.60 10.05
CA ARG A 318 -7.91 23.78 11.26
C ARG A 318 -7.34 22.35 11.17
N TYR A 319 -6.92 21.89 9.98
CA TYR A 319 -6.25 20.61 9.76
C TYR A 319 -4.72 20.73 9.62
N ARG A 320 -4.18 21.95 9.66
CA ARG A 320 -2.73 22.18 9.68
C ARG A 320 -2.19 21.92 11.09
N VAL A 321 -2.03 20.64 11.42
CA VAL A 321 -1.40 20.22 12.68
C VAL A 321 0.13 20.41 12.56
N PRO A 322 0.81 21.04 13.54
CA PRO A 322 2.27 21.07 13.58
C PRO A 322 2.80 19.65 13.63
N VAL A 323 3.65 19.28 12.67
CA VAL A 323 4.36 18.01 12.74
C VAL A 323 5.52 18.23 13.70
N LEU A 324 5.40 17.79 14.96
CA LEU A 324 6.56 17.71 15.84
C LEU A 324 7.49 16.65 15.27
N ILE A 325 8.56 17.09 14.60
CA ILE A 325 9.68 16.24 14.24
C ILE A 325 10.81 16.64 15.17
N GLN A 326 11.15 15.78 16.13
CA GLN A 326 12.39 15.92 16.87
C GLN A 326 13.55 15.47 15.96
N ASP A 327 14.62 16.26 16.01
CA ASP A 327 15.96 16.03 15.49
C ASP A 327 16.29 16.44 14.03
N VAL A 328 16.62 17.73 13.94
CA VAL A 328 17.31 18.42 12.82
C VAL A 328 18.80 18.03 12.71
N GLN A 329 19.32 17.08 13.50
CA GLN A 329 20.76 16.81 13.56
C GLN A 329 21.32 15.84 12.49
N HIS A 330 20.51 15.18 11.66
CA HIS A 330 20.99 14.32 10.55
C HIS A 330 21.01 14.98 9.16
N VAL A 331 20.60 16.25 9.05
CA VAL A 331 20.43 16.95 7.76
C VAL A 331 21.77 17.23 7.05
N VAL A 332 22.89 17.24 7.79
CA VAL A 332 24.22 17.55 7.22
C VAL A 332 24.85 16.32 6.54
N GLU A 333 24.47 15.09 6.90
CA GLU A 333 24.99 13.87 6.27
C GLU A 333 24.22 13.49 4.98
N GLN A 334 22.91 13.72 4.94
CA GLN A 334 22.08 13.41 3.76
C GLN A 334 22.35 14.30 2.54
N ALA A 335 22.87 15.52 2.75
CA ALA A 335 23.22 16.42 1.65
C ALA A 335 24.44 15.91 0.84
N PHE A 336 25.32 15.13 1.46
CA PHE A 336 26.48 14.53 0.78
C PHE A 336 26.13 13.22 0.02
N GLU A 337 25.06 12.52 0.38
CA GLU A 337 24.64 11.29 -0.32
C GLU A 337 23.84 11.54 -1.61
N ASN A 338 23.16 12.70 -1.71
CA ASN A 338 22.37 13.06 -2.89
C ASN A 338 23.20 13.25 -4.17
N VAL A 339 24.51 13.37 -4.06
CA VAL A 339 25.44 13.46 -5.22
C VAL A 339 25.90 12.07 -5.68
N THR A 340 25.77 11.04 -4.85
CA THR A 340 26.26 9.68 -5.13
C THR A 340 25.16 8.74 -5.63
N ALA A 341 23.87 9.10 -5.47
CA ALA A 341 22.71 8.30 -5.88
C ALA A 341 22.47 8.20 -7.41
N ILE A 342 23.41 8.66 -8.23
CA ILE A 342 23.37 8.53 -9.70
C ILE A 342 23.96 7.18 -10.20
N GLN A 343 24.53 6.34 -9.33
CA GLN A 343 25.06 5.03 -9.74
C GLN A 343 24.43 3.82 -9.03
N GLU A 344 23.87 2.94 -9.88
CA GLU A 344 23.58 1.50 -9.76
C GLU A 344 22.81 0.93 -8.55
N PRO A 345 21.56 0.44 -8.75
CA PRO A 345 20.99 -0.59 -7.87
C PRO A 345 21.35 -1.98 -8.40
N ALA A 346 22.34 -2.62 -7.77
CA ALA A 346 22.52 -4.06 -7.77
C ALA A 346 21.57 -4.68 -6.73
N TYR A 347 21.11 -5.92 -6.95
CA TYR A 347 20.65 -6.72 -5.82
C TYR A 347 21.82 -6.83 -4.86
N LEU A 348 21.58 -6.72 -3.54
CA LEU A 348 22.63 -7.04 -2.57
C LEU A 348 23.03 -8.50 -2.85
N SER A 349 24.22 -8.69 -3.43
CA SER A 349 24.77 -10.03 -3.58
C SER A 349 25.04 -10.55 -2.18
N ASN A 350 24.82 -11.84 -1.96
CA ASN A 350 25.07 -12.52 -0.67
C ASN A 350 26.56 -12.53 -0.25
N SER A 351 27.42 -11.70 -0.85
CA SER A 351 28.84 -11.55 -0.53
C SER A 351 29.11 -10.54 0.58
N ASP A 352 28.16 -9.65 0.91
CA ASP A 352 28.48 -8.47 1.72
C ASP A 352 27.94 -8.56 3.16
N THR A 353 27.66 -9.77 3.65
CA THR A 353 27.16 -10.01 5.03
C THR A 353 28.22 -10.60 5.96
N GLU A 354 29.50 -10.37 5.68
CA GLU A 354 30.59 -10.63 6.63
C GLU A 354 31.59 -9.47 6.61
N ALA A 355 31.22 -8.30 7.15
CA ALA A 355 32.18 -7.32 7.65
C ALA A 355 31.48 -6.10 8.26
N SER A 356 31.08 -6.19 9.52
CA SER A 356 31.14 -5.05 10.44
C SER A 356 30.76 -5.49 11.85
N ASP A 357 31.64 -6.23 12.50
CA ASP A 357 31.81 -6.17 13.93
C ASP A 357 33.32 -6.26 14.22
N VAL A 358 33.74 -5.53 15.25
CA VAL A 358 35.08 -5.48 15.88
C VAL A 358 35.97 -4.27 15.52
N ALA A 359 36.06 -3.37 16.51
CA ALA A 359 37.03 -2.28 16.67
C ALA A 359 38.47 -2.82 16.96
N PRO A 360 39.52 -2.00 16.84
CA PRO A 360 40.87 -2.49 16.54
C PRO A 360 41.70 -2.80 17.79
N GLU A 361 42.31 -3.98 17.86
CA GLU A 361 43.41 -4.25 18.78
C GLU A 361 44.68 -4.75 18.08
N LYS A 362 45.80 -4.23 18.61
CA LYS A 362 47.15 -4.28 18.06
C LYS A 362 47.76 -5.69 18.10
N SER A 363 48.49 -5.97 17.03
CA SER A 363 49.43 -7.08 16.84
C SER A 363 50.37 -7.31 18.03
N ILE A 364 50.40 -8.53 18.57
CA ILE A 364 51.62 -9.18 19.10
C ILE A 364 51.59 -10.67 18.71
N ARG A 365 52.68 -11.13 18.10
CA ARG A 365 52.98 -12.51 17.69
C ARG A 365 53.27 -13.42 18.90
N SER A 366 52.74 -14.65 18.90
CA SER A 366 53.41 -15.90 19.36
C SER A 366 52.48 -17.09 19.02
N SER A 367 52.82 -17.96 18.06
CA SER A 367 53.53 -19.24 18.21
C SER A 367 52.89 -20.26 19.18
N LEU A 368 52.50 -21.41 18.61
CA LEU A 368 52.54 -22.79 19.14
C LEU A 368 51.22 -23.57 19.35
N SER A 369 51.18 -24.68 18.60
CA SER A 369 50.76 -26.05 18.94
C SER A 369 49.30 -26.42 19.25
N LYS A 370 48.83 -27.35 18.40
CA LYS A 370 47.81 -28.38 18.59
C LYS A 370 47.72 -28.96 20.02
N SER A 371 46.48 -29.15 20.50
CA SER A 371 46.02 -30.46 21.00
C SER A 371 44.50 -30.49 21.13
N ALA A 372 43.89 -31.53 20.57
CA ALA A 372 42.50 -31.91 20.79
C ALA A 372 42.33 -32.59 22.17
N ARG A 373 41.19 -32.39 22.84
CA ARG A 373 40.52 -33.37 23.71
C ARG A 373 39.01 -33.07 23.79
N ASN A 374 38.22 -34.10 23.50
CA ASN A 374 36.80 -34.22 23.85
C ASN A 374 36.67 -34.55 25.35
N ASP A 375 35.62 -34.06 26.03
CA ASP A 375 34.53 -34.88 26.60
C ASP A 375 33.52 -34.06 27.46
N PRO A 376 32.34 -34.61 27.81
CA PRO A 376 31.04 -33.91 27.87
C PRO A 376 30.48 -33.65 29.29
N ASP A 377 29.20 -33.24 29.33
CA ASP A 377 28.29 -32.96 30.47
C ASP A 377 28.53 -31.64 31.22
N GLY A 378 27.54 -30.82 31.59
CA GLY A 378 26.08 -30.90 31.60
C GLY A 378 25.59 -29.76 32.51
N GLY A 379 24.45 -29.11 32.21
CA GLY A 379 23.95 -28.05 33.10
C GLY A 379 22.86 -27.14 32.52
N SER A 380 21.62 -27.48 32.85
CA SER A 380 20.36 -26.79 32.55
C SER A 380 20.31 -25.30 32.96
N ALA A 381 19.74 -24.45 32.11
CA ALA A 381 18.51 -23.66 32.36
C ALA A 381 18.48 -22.39 31.49
N SER A 382 17.37 -22.15 30.78
CA SER A 382 16.59 -20.89 30.82
C SER A 382 15.82 -20.62 29.53
N ALA A 383 14.56 -20.23 29.72
CA ALA A 383 13.70 -19.41 28.86
C ALA A 383 13.36 -19.93 27.45
N ARG A 384 12.18 -20.57 27.35
CA ARG A 384 11.36 -20.55 26.13
C ARG A 384 11.04 -19.09 25.76
N ARG A 385 11.80 -18.51 24.84
CA ARG A 385 11.31 -17.47 23.94
C ARG A 385 10.82 -18.17 22.68
N LEU A 386 9.57 -17.91 22.36
CA LEU A 386 8.89 -18.37 21.15
C LEU A 386 9.50 -17.63 19.96
N SER A 387 10.59 -18.16 19.40
CA SER A 387 11.08 -17.75 18.09
C SER A 387 10.28 -18.51 17.04
N THR A 388 9.42 -17.79 16.32
CA THR A 388 8.83 -18.24 15.06
C THR A 388 9.95 -18.72 14.15
N THR A 389 9.97 -20.02 13.86
CA THR A 389 10.91 -20.66 12.97
C THR A 389 10.61 -20.21 11.53
N GLU A 390 11.21 -19.11 11.09
CA GLU A 390 11.32 -18.79 9.67
C GLU A 390 12.12 -19.93 9.01
N GLY A 391 11.43 -20.80 8.27
CA GLY A 391 12.09 -21.76 7.39
C GLY A 391 12.97 -21.00 6.41
N SER A 392 14.28 -21.25 6.45
CA SER A 392 15.29 -20.48 5.71
C SER A 392 15.23 -20.75 4.21
N THR A 393 14.31 -20.10 3.51
CA THR A 393 14.45 -19.79 2.07
C THR A 393 14.91 -18.35 1.97
N HIS A 394 16.21 -18.14 1.75
CA HIS A 394 16.83 -16.82 1.71
C HIS A 394 16.45 -16.08 0.41
N TYR A 395 15.28 -15.42 0.39
CA TYR A 395 14.90 -14.54 -0.70
C TYR A 395 15.80 -13.29 -0.72
N PRO A 396 16.28 -12.84 -1.90
CA PRO A 396 17.13 -11.67 -1.97
C PRO A 396 16.35 -10.42 -1.54
N LYS A 397 16.97 -9.60 -0.69
CA LYS A 397 16.40 -8.31 -0.29
C LYS A 397 16.24 -7.40 -1.51
N LEU A 398 15.11 -6.71 -1.59
CA LEU A 398 14.84 -5.76 -2.66
C LEU A 398 15.74 -4.51 -2.51
N ALA A 399 16.17 -3.93 -3.63
CA ALA A 399 16.97 -2.70 -3.65
C ALA A 399 16.10 -1.45 -3.39
N LEU A 400 15.44 -1.40 -2.24
CA LEU A 400 14.63 -0.27 -1.78
C LEU A 400 15.53 0.82 -1.17
N THR A 401 15.05 2.06 -1.14
CA THR A 401 15.77 3.14 -0.45
C THR A 401 15.70 2.97 1.08
N HIS A 402 16.60 3.63 1.82
CA HIS A 402 16.55 3.63 3.28
C HIS A 402 15.19 4.10 3.82
N GLU A 403 14.63 5.18 3.25
CA GLU A 403 13.29 5.66 3.61
C GLU A 403 12.21 4.58 3.38
N GLN A 404 12.28 3.84 2.27
CA GLN A 404 11.33 2.76 1.98
C GLN A 404 11.44 1.60 2.98
N PHE A 405 12.65 1.24 3.41
CA PHE A 405 12.85 0.27 4.48
C PHE A 405 12.29 0.77 5.81
N GLY A 406 12.54 2.03 6.16
CA GLY A 406 11.99 2.66 7.37
C GLY A 406 10.46 2.66 7.38
N ILE A 407 9.82 2.99 6.24
CA ILE A 407 8.36 2.92 6.09
C ILE A 407 7.85 1.49 6.35
N ILE A 408 8.51 0.47 5.78
CA ILE A 408 8.13 -0.94 5.97
C ILE A 408 8.24 -1.33 7.45
N ASP A 409 9.33 -0.96 8.11
CA ASP A 409 9.56 -1.31 9.51
C ASP A 409 8.53 -0.68 10.43
N SER A 410 8.30 0.63 10.30
CA SER A 410 7.32 1.34 11.10
C SER A 410 5.90 0.81 10.91
N LEU A 411 5.48 0.50 9.68
CA LEU A 411 4.13 -0.02 9.42
C LEU A 411 3.97 -1.47 9.88
N ASN A 412 5.01 -2.30 9.78
CA ASN A 412 4.96 -3.65 10.37
C ASN A 412 4.90 -3.59 11.90
N ALA A 413 5.57 -2.63 12.53
CA ALA A 413 5.59 -2.47 13.99
C ALA A 413 4.21 -2.17 14.60
N VAL A 414 3.24 -1.70 13.81
CA VAL A 414 1.85 -1.50 14.29
C VAL A 414 0.96 -2.73 14.11
N GLY A 415 1.51 -3.89 13.76
CA GLY A 415 0.77 -5.15 13.74
C GLY A 415 -0.27 -5.24 12.63
N ILE A 416 0.07 -4.82 11.42
CA ILE A 416 -0.79 -4.98 10.23
C ILE A 416 -0.76 -6.44 9.76
N ARG A 417 -1.93 -7.09 9.65
CA ARG A 417 -2.08 -8.40 8.99
C ARG A 417 -2.00 -8.21 7.47
N LYS A 418 -1.22 -9.06 6.80
CA LYS A 418 -0.88 -8.91 5.38
C LYS A 418 -1.38 -10.11 4.61
N TYR A 419 -2.28 -9.89 3.66
CA TYR A 419 -2.89 -10.94 2.85
C TYR A 419 -2.41 -10.82 1.40
N PRO A 420 -1.48 -11.68 0.95
CA PRO A 420 -1.15 -11.77 -0.47
C PRO A 420 -2.33 -12.37 -1.24
N VAL A 421 -2.62 -11.79 -2.40
CA VAL A 421 -3.78 -12.12 -3.25
C VAL A 421 -3.31 -12.55 -4.64
N HIS A 422 -3.72 -13.74 -5.05
CA HIS A 422 -3.39 -14.36 -6.33
C HIS A 422 -4.58 -14.30 -7.31
N ILE A 423 -4.78 -13.14 -7.97
CA ILE A 423 -5.77 -12.99 -9.04
C ILE A 423 -5.16 -13.45 -10.37
N GLN A 424 -5.62 -14.60 -10.84
CA GLN A 424 -5.05 -15.34 -11.97
C GLN A 424 -5.86 -15.17 -13.25
N LYS A 425 -7.20 -15.04 -13.13
CA LYS A 425 -8.12 -15.06 -14.27
C LYS A 425 -8.23 -13.73 -15.01
N HIS A 426 -7.51 -12.70 -14.55
CA HIS A 426 -7.56 -11.36 -15.13
C HIS A 426 -6.21 -10.64 -15.09
N HIS A 427 -5.85 -9.96 -16.19
CA HIS A 427 -4.57 -9.25 -16.33
C HIS A 427 -4.50 -7.88 -15.63
N HIS A 428 -5.57 -7.48 -14.94
CA HIS A 428 -5.65 -6.21 -14.22
C HIS A 428 -6.16 -6.46 -12.80
N SER A 429 -5.35 -7.14 -12.00
CA SER A 429 -5.69 -7.53 -10.62
C SER A 429 -5.95 -6.31 -9.72
N HIS A 430 -5.31 -5.16 -10.02
CA HIS A 430 -5.52 -3.89 -9.33
C HIS A 430 -7.00 -3.53 -9.21
N ALA A 431 -7.77 -3.61 -10.29
CA ALA A 431 -9.21 -3.32 -10.25
C ALA A 431 -10.06 -4.50 -9.78
N VAL A 432 -9.57 -5.73 -9.97
CA VAL A 432 -10.31 -6.94 -9.60
C VAL A 432 -10.37 -7.10 -8.08
N ILE A 433 -9.32 -6.73 -7.35
CA ILE A 433 -9.23 -6.93 -5.89
C ILE A 433 -10.39 -6.28 -5.11
N ILE A 434 -11.01 -5.23 -5.64
CA ILE A 434 -12.20 -4.54 -5.09
C ILE A 434 -13.46 -4.71 -5.94
N VAL A 435 -13.41 -5.56 -6.96
CA VAL A 435 -14.50 -5.79 -7.92
C VAL A 435 -14.99 -4.48 -8.57
N ARG A 436 -14.06 -3.66 -9.10
CA ARG A 436 -14.38 -2.31 -9.64
C ARG A 436 -15.45 -2.30 -10.75
N ALA A 437 -15.69 -3.43 -11.40
CA ALA A 437 -16.75 -3.60 -12.38
C ALA A 437 -17.34 -5.01 -12.26
N GLU A 438 -18.67 -5.12 -12.38
CA GLU A 438 -19.35 -6.40 -12.39
C GLU A 438 -19.15 -7.12 -13.73
N LYS A 439 -18.12 -7.97 -13.80
CA LYS A 439 -17.79 -8.79 -14.96
C LYS A 439 -17.39 -10.19 -14.49
N ASP A 440 -17.58 -11.19 -15.32
CA ASP A 440 -17.21 -12.58 -14.98
C ASP A 440 -15.74 -12.73 -14.61
N GLY A 441 -14.85 -11.97 -15.27
CA GLY A 441 -13.42 -11.94 -14.96
C GLY A 441 -13.06 -11.38 -13.58
N PHE A 442 -14.02 -10.81 -12.84
CA PHE A 442 -13.79 -10.20 -11.53
C PHE A 442 -14.22 -11.13 -10.37
N ARG A 443 -14.61 -12.39 -10.67
CA ARG A 443 -15.05 -13.38 -9.67
C ARG A 443 -14.05 -13.58 -8.53
N GLU A 444 -12.75 -13.59 -8.81
CA GLU A 444 -11.71 -13.74 -7.79
C GLU A 444 -11.69 -12.58 -6.79
N GLY A 445 -12.04 -11.37 -7.23
CA GLY A 445 -12.23 -10.23 -6.34
C GLY A 445 -13.37 -10.41 -5.34
N LYS A 446 -14.44 -11.11 -5.72
CA LYS A 446 -15.55 -11.45 -4.81
C LYS A 446 -15.07 -12.35 -3.67
N ILE A 447 -14.13 -13.25 -3.95
CA ILE A 447 -13.51 -14.13 -2.96
C ILE A 447 -12.64 -13.33 -1.99
N VAL A 448 -11.92 -12.32 -2.48
CA VAL A 448 -11.17 -11.37 -1.62
C VAL A 448 -12.11 -10.63 -0.67
N MET A 449 -13.22 -10.10 -1.18
CA MET A 449 -14.21 -9.41 -0.33
C MET A 449 -14.85 -10.35 0.68
N LYS A 450 -15.16 -11.60 0.29
CA LYS A 450 -15.65 -12.62 1.21
C LYS A 450 -14.65 -12.89 2.34
N HIS A 451 -13.38 -13.11 2.00
CA HIS A 451 -12.33 -13.34 3.01
C HIS A 451 -12.21 -12.18 3.98
N TRP A 452 -12.17 -10.95 3.47
CA TRP A 452 -12.09 -9.76 4.31
C TRP A 452 -13.27 -9.61 5.27
N LEU A 453 -14.50 -9.81 4.78
CA LEU A 453 -15.69 -9.73 5.62
C LEU A 453 -15.81 -10.86 6.63
N ASP A 454 -15.27 -12.04 6.33
CA ASP A 454 -15.32 -13.19 7.22
C ASP A 454 -14.30 -13.13 8.35
N ASN A 455 -13.12 -12.57 8.11
CA ASN A 455 -11.96 -12.72 9.00
C ASN A 455 -11.43 -11.40 9.58
N GLU A 456 -11.62 -10.28 8.88
CA GLU A 456 -10.88 -9.04 9.18
C GLU A 456 -11.78 -7.86 9.53
N PHE A 457 -13.01 -7.80 8.99
CA PHE A 457 -13.92 -6.71 9.27
C PHE A 457 -14.75 -6.99 10.53
N ALA A 458 -14.53 -6.22 11.58
CA ALA A 458 -15.31 -6.25 12.83
C ALA A 458 -16.38 -5.16 12.86
N LEU A 459 -17.61 -5.50 13.28
CA LEU A 459 -18.71 -4.54 13.42
C LEU A 459 -18.62 -3.73 14.72
#